data_AF-R4LNN5-F1
#
_entry.id   AF-R4LNN5-F1
#
_cell.length_a   1.000
_cell.length_b   1.000
_cell.length_c   1.000
_cell.angle_alpha   90.00
_cell.angle_beta   90.00
_cell.angle_gamma   90.00
#
_symmetry.space_group_name_H-M   'P 1'
#
loop_
_entity.id
_entity.type
_entity.pdbx_description
1 polymer ?
#
loop_
_entity_poly.entity_id
_entity_poly.type
_entity_poly.pdbx_seq_one_letter_code
_entity_poly.pdbx_strand_id
1 'polypeptide(L)'
;MKAPDVVAIVVNIAAVVINFCALFFVGLQVQLARRALKESAEGQERERLRLRKQATIEMAASTERYEEAMKARLPWNDRDRKQMAEFLEEAWGDTEKMTLVRAYVNHLEDLAVGVKAGVYDLETVYMLSGGRLIAAGEGFAGYVARIRSELKSPDVYEYFEDLVAKLKARQDSLSD
;
A
#
# COMPACT_ATOMS: atom_id res chain seq x y z
N MET A 1 -77.36 12.59 -3.13
CA MET A 1 -76.05 13.11 -2.68
C MET A 1 -76.12 14.62 -2.67
N LYS A 2 -75.80 15.26 -1.54
CA LYS A 2 -75.78 16.73 -1.50
C LYS A 2 -74.50 17.18 -2.21
N ALA A 3 -74.57 18.23 -3.04
CA ALA A 3 -73.41 18.82 -3.72
C ALA A 3 -72.10 18.94 -2.88
N PRO A 4 -72.14 19.28 -1.57
CA PRO A 4 -70.94 19.28 -0.71
C PRO A 4 -70.23 17.92 -0.58
N ASP A 5 -70.95 16.79 -0.65
CA ASP A 5 -70.37 15.45 -0.47
C ASP A 5 -69.49 15.07 -1.69
N VAL A 6 -69.89 15.49 -2.89
CA VAL A 6 -69.14 15.25 -4.13
C VAL A 6 -67.80 16.00 -4.10
N VAL A 7 -67.82 17.26 -3.66
CA VAL A 7 -66.61 18.11 -3.59
C VAL A 7 -65.60 17.53 -2.59
N ALA A 8 -66.06 17.08 -1.43
CA ALA A 8 -65.20 16.46 -0.42
C ALA A 8 -64.52 15.18 -0.93
N ILE A 9 -65.25 14.33 -1.67
CA ILE A 9 -64.69 13.11 -2.27
C ILE A 9 -63.60 13.47 -3.30
N VAL A 10 -63.85 14.45 -4.17
CA VAL A 10 -62.88 14.87 -5.20
C VAL A 10 -61.61 15.44 -4.56
N VAL A 11 -61.73 16.28 -3.52
CA VAL A 11 -60.58 16.86 -2.80
C VAL A 11 -59.75 15.76 -2.13
N ASN A 12 -60.40 14.78 -1.49
CA ASN A 12 -59.70 13.67 -0.85
C ASN A 12 -58.96 12.78 -1.86
N ILE A 13 -59.59 12.47 -3.00
CA ILE A 13 -58.94 11.72 -4.08
C ILE A 13 -57.72 12.48 -4.60
N ALA A 14 -57.86 13.80 -4.84
CA ALA A 14 -56.75 14.64 -5.30
C ALA A 14 -55.58 14.65 -4.29
N ALA A 15 -55.87 14.78 -3.00
CA ALA A 15 -54.84 14.76 -1.95
C ALA A 15 -54.10 13.41 -1.89
N VAL A 16 -54.82 12.28 -2.01
CA VAL A 16 -54.20 10.94 -2.05
C VAL A 16 -53.28 10.78 -3.26
N VAL A 17 -53.72 11.23 -4.44
CA VAL A 17 -52.90 11.19 -5.67
C VAL A 17 -51.64 12.03 -5.51
N ILE A 18 -51.74 13.24 -4.98
CA ILE A 18 -50.59 14.12 -4.74
C ILE A 18 -49.59 13.46 -3.78
N ASN A 19 -50.06 12.90 -2.67
CA ASN A 19 -49.21 12.21 -1.71
C ASN A 19 -48.53 10.97 -2.33
N PHE A 20 -49.25 10.20 -3.14
CA PHE A 20 -48.68 9.06 -3.84
C PHE A 20 -47.61 9.50 -4.86
N CYS A 21 -47.86 10.55 -5.63
CA CYS A 21 -46.88 11.13 -6.55
C CYS A 21 -45.65 11.64 -5.80
N ALA A 22 -45.81 12.29 -4.65
CA ALA A 22 -44.71 12.76 -3.82
C ALA A 22 -43.87 11.58 -3.27
N LEU A 23 -44.51 10.53 -2.76
CA LEU A 23 -43.82 9.32 -2.28
C LEU A 23 -43.08 8.60 -3.41
N PHE A 24 -43.70 8.49 -4.58
CA PHE A 24 -43.06 7.91 -5.77
C PHE A 24 -41.82 8.73 -6.19
N PHE A 25 -41.94 10.06 -6.23
CA PHE A 25 -40.85 10.94 -6.56
C PHE A 25 -39.69 10.84 -5.56
N VAL A 26 -39.98 10.79 -4.25
CA VAL A 26 -38.97 10.56 -3.20
C VAL A 26 -38.31 9.19 -3.38
N GLY A 27 -39.07 8.14 -3.69
CA GLY A 27 -38.54 6.82 -3.98
C GLY A 27 -37.54 6.83 -5.14
N LEU A 28 -37.87 7.54 -6.23
CA LEU A 28 -36.97 7.75 -7.36
C LEU A 28 -35.71 8.52 -6.96
N GLN A 29 -35.83 9.61 -6.19
CA GLN A 29 -34.68 10.38 -5.72
C GLN A 29 -33.72 9.54 -4.87
N VAL A 30 -34.25 8.73 -3.94
CA VAL A 30 -33.42 7.84 -3.11
C VAL A 30 -32.70 6.81 -3.97
N GLN A 31 -33.38 6.24 -4.97
CA GLN A 31 -32.76 5.29 -5.90
C GLN A 31 -31.62 5.92 -6.71
N LEU A 32 -31.83 7.14 -7.24
CA LEU A 32 -30.81 7.89 -7.97
C LEU A 32 -29.62 8.25 -7.08
N ALA A 33 -29.87 8.73 -5.85
CA ALA A 33 -28.83 9.05 -4.89
C ALA A 33 -27.98 7.82 -4.54
N ARG A 34 -28.61 6.65 -4.34
CA ARG A 34 -27.89 5.38 -4.11
C ARG A 34 -27.00 4.99 -5.29
N ARG A 35 -27.48 5.17 -6.53
CA ARG A 35 -26.68 4.91 -7.74
C ARG A 35 -25.48 5.85 -7.83
N ALA A 36 -25.70 7.16 -7.63
CA ALA A 36 -24.64 8.15 -7.63
C ALA A 36 -23.57 7.89 -6.55
N LEU A 37 -23.98 7.49 -5.33
CA LEU A 37 -23.06 7.09 -4.28
C LEU A 37 -22.24 5.86 -4.65
N LYS A 38 -22.87 4.86 -5.28
CA LYS A 38 -22.17 3.65 -5.74
C LYS A 38 -21.13 3.99 -6.82
N GLU A 39 -21.52 4.76 -7.83
CA GLU A 39 -20.61 5.20 -8.90
C GLU A 39 -19.47 6.07 -8.35
N SER A 40 -19.77 6.97 -7.41
CA SER A 40 -18.76 7.79 -6.74
C SER A 40 -17.78 6.94 -5.94
N ALA A 41 -18.26 5.95 -5.19
CA ALA A 41 -17.42 5.03 -4.42
C ALA A 41 -16.52 4.19 -5.34
N GLU A 42 -17.05 3.67 -6.45
CA GLU A 42 -16.26 2.95 -7.46
C GLU A 42 -15.21 3.85 -8.11
N GLY A 43 -15.56 5.10 -8.41
CA GLY A 43 -14.63 6.10 -8.95
C GLY A 43 -13.50 6.45 -7.97
N GLN A 44 -13.83 6.65 -6.70
CA GLN A 44 -12.86 6.92 -5.64
C GLN A 44 -11.90 5.76 -5.44
N GLU A 45 -12.39 4.52 -5.46
CA GLU A 45 -11.52 3.34 -5.30
C GLU A 45 -10.56 3.18 -6.48
N ARG A 46 -11.03 3.39 -7.72
CA ARG A 46 -10.17 3.38 -8.91
C ARG A 46 -9.09 4.45 -8.83
N GLU A 47 -9.46 5.66 -8.42
CA GLU A 47 -8.51 6.77 -8.28
C GLU A 47 -7.50 6.50 -7.17
N ARG A 48 -7.95 5.96 -6.03
CA ARG A 48 -7.06 5.53 -4.94
C ARG A 48 -6.05 4.50 -5.41
N LEU A 49 -6.48 3.48 -6.16
CA LEU A 49 -5.58 2.47 -6.73
C LEU A 49 -4.58 3.10 -7.71
N ARG A 50 -5.02 4.04 -8.55
CA ARG A 50 -4.14 4.77 -9.47
C ARG A 50 -3.07 5.56 -8.71
N LEU A 51 -3.47 6.32 -7.69
CA LEU A 51 -2.55 7.12 -6.87
C LEU A 51 -1.55 6.23 -6.11
N ARG A 52 -1.98 5.08 -5.58
CA ARG A 52 -1.06 4.11 -4.94
C ARG A 52 -0.02 3.59 -5.91
N LYS A 53 -0.40 3.23 -7.14
CA LYS A 53 0.53 2.79 -8.17
C LYS A 53 1.51 3.90 -8.56
N GLN A 54 1.02 5.12 -8.75
CA GLN A 54 1.86 6.27 -9.05
C GLN A 54 2.88 6.53 -7.92
N ALA A 55 2.43 6.57 -6.66
CA ALA A 55 3.30 6.73 -5.51
C ALA A 55 4.36 5.62 -5.41
N THR A 56 4.01 4.40 -5.81
CA THR A 56 4.95 3.27 -5.85
C THR A 56 6.02 3.45 -6.94
N ILE A 57 5.64 3.94 -8.12
CA ILE A 57 6.57 4.22 -9.22
C ILE A 57 7.53 5.36 -8.83
N GLU A 58 6.99 6.43 -8.24
CA GLU A 58 7.80 7.56 -7.75
C GLU A 58 8.77 7.12 -6.65
N MET A 59 8.29 6.28 -5.72
CA MET A 59 9.14 5.67 -4.69
C MET A 59 10.24 4.82 -5.32
N ALA A 60 9.92 3.92 -6.27
CA ALA A 60 10.91 3.07 -6.94
C ALA A 60 11.99 3.89 -7.65
N ALA A 61 11.61 4.96 -8.34
CA ALA A 61 12.55 5.88 -8.98
C ALA A 61 13.40 6.68 -7.96
N SER A 62 12.89 6.93 -6.76
CA SER A 62 13.67 7.56 -5.69
C SER A 62 14.65 6.58 -5.04
N THR A 63 14.23 5.32 -4.82
CA THR A 63 15.07 4.24 -4.33
C THR A 63 16.19 3.92 -5.31
N GLU A 64 15.91 3.86 -6.62
CA GLU A 64 16.96 3.65 -7.63
C GLU A 64 18.03 4.75 -7.59
N ARG A 65 17.63 6.02 -7.44
CA ARG A 65 18.56 7.14 -7.28
C ARG A 65 19.34 7.06 -5.96
N TYR A 66 18.68 6.64 -4.89
CA TYR A 66 19.34 6.45 -3.59
C TYR A 66 20.38 5.33 -3.66
N GLU A 67 20.03 4.19 -4.25
CA GLU A 67 20.95 3.09 -4.51
C GLU A 67 22.13 3.56 -5.36
N GLU A 68 21.88 4.29 -6.46
CA GLU A 68 22.95 4.85 -7.32
C GLU A 68 23.92 5.76 -6.55
N ALA A 69 23.42 6.54 -5.61
CA ALA A 69 24.26 7.34 -4.72
C ALA A 69 25.04 6.49 -3.70
N MET A 70 24.45 5.39 -3.23
CA MET A 70 25.08 4.48 -2.24
C MET A 70 26.10 3.53 -2.84
N LYS A 71 25.97 3.23 -4.12
CA LYS A 71 26.84 2.34 -4.89
C LYS A 71 28.32 2.71 -4.92
N ALA A 72 28.66 3.99 -4.71
CA ALA A 72 30.04 4.43 -4.53
C ALA A 72 30.61 4.15 -3.11
N ARG A 73 29.77 3.68 -2.17
CA ARG A 73 30.06 3.60 -0.73
C ARG A 73 29.74 2.23 -0.12
N LEU A 74 28.84 1.46 -0.73
CA LEU A 74 28.46 0.10 -0.37
C LEU A 74 28.90 -0.88 -1.46
N PRO A 75 29.08 -2.17 -1.15
CA PRO A 75 29.26 -3.20 -2.17
C PRO A 75 28.07 -3.16 -3.12
N TRP A 76 28.35 -2.93 -4.40
CA TRP A 76 27.36 -2.60 -5.42
C TRP A 76 26.30 -3.68 -5.66
N ASN A 77 26.58 -4.94 -5.32
CA ASN A 77 25.77 -6.07 -5.74
C ASN A 77 25.10 -6.78 -4.57
N ASP A 78 23.86 -6.38 -4.25
CA ASP A 78 23.00 -7.06 -3.27
C ASP A 78 22.73 -8.54 -3.60
N ARG A 79 23.04 -8.99 -4.82
CA ARG A 79 22.92 -10.40 -5.23
C ARG A 79 24.18 -11.21 -4.92
N ASP A 80 25.31 -10.59 -4.68
CA ASP A 80 26.53 -11.27 -4.25
C ASP A 80 26.54 -11.41 -2.73
N ARG A 81 25.90 -12.48 -2.26
CA ARG A 81 25.79 -12.77 -0.83
C ARG A 81 27.15 -12.92 -0.14
N LYS A 82 28.17 -13.39 -0.85
CA LYS A 82 29.51 -13.57 -0.28
C LYS A 82 30.18 -12.22 -0.06
N GLN A 83 30.17 -11.36 -1.08
CA GLN A 83 30.71 -10.00 -0.97
C GLN A 83 29.96 -9.18 0.09
N MET A 84 28.64 -9.31 0.16
CA MET A 84 27.83 -8.65 1.18
C MET A 84 28.20 -9.11 2.59
N ALA A 85 28.33 -10.42 2.82
CA ALA A 85 28.73 -10.96 4.12
C ALA A 85 30.13 -10.49 4.53
N GLU A 86 31.11 -10.53 3.62
CA GLU A 86 32.48 -10.05 3.87
C GLU A 86 32.49 -8.56 4.24
N PHE A 87 31.72 -7.73 3.52
CA PHE A 87 31.61 -6.31 3.83
C PHE A 87 30.92 -6.05 5.18
N LEU A 88 29.87 -6.79 5.51
CA LEU A 88 29.17 -6.64 6.80
C LEU A 88 30.08 -7.00 7.98
N GLU A 89 30.90 -8.04 7.85
CA GLU A 89 31.89 -8.39 8.87
C GLU A 89 32.96 -7.31 9.02
N GLU A 90 33.46 -6.75 7.91
CA GLU A 90 34.39 -5.62 7.95
C GLU A 90 33.76 -4.38 8.57
N ALA A 91 32.52 -4.05 8.20
CA ALA A 91 31.78 -2.89 8.67
C ALA A 91 31.53 -2.94 10.19
N TRP A 92 31.50 -4.11 10.81
CA TRP A 92 31.35 -4.19 12.27
C TRP A 92 32.52 -3.58 13.05
N GLY A 93 33.72 -3.57 12.47
CA GLY A 93 34.89 -2.90 13.04
C GLY A 93 35.01 -1.43 12.63
N ASP A 94 34.17 -0.95 11.71
CA ASP A 94 34.29 0.36 11.08
C ASP A 94 32.97 1.14 11.22
N THR A 95 33.00 2.19 12.06
CA THR A 95 31.80 2.98 12.37
C THR A 95 31.24 3.70 11.15
N GLU A 96 32.10 4.14 10.21
CA GLU A 96 31.64 4.84 9.01
C GLU A 96 30.91 3.88 8.08
N LYS A 97 31.48 2.69 7.83
CA LYS A 97 30.83 1.64 7.04
C LYS A 97 29.52 1.17 7.67
N MET A 98 29.51 0.95 8.98
CA MET A 98 28.29 0.54 9.69
C MET A 98 27.19 1.60 9.62
N THR A 99 27.55 2.88 9.63
CA THR A 99 26.59 3.98 9.46
C THR A 99 25.90 3.91 8.09
N LEU A 100 26.65 3.57 7.04
CA LEU A 100 26.10 3.38 5.69
C LEU A 100 25.16 2.16 5.62
N VAL A 101 25.56 1.04 6.23
CA VAL A 101 24.72 -0.17 6.32
C VAL A 101 23.39 0.15 7.02
N ARG A 102 23.45 0.82 8.19
CA ARG A 102 22.26 1.24 8.94
C ARG A 102 21.36 2.14 8.11
N ALA A 103 21.94 3.13 7.43
CA ALA A 103 21.18 4.06 6.59
C ALA A 103 20.45 3.31 5.45
N TYR A 104 21.12 2.35 4.81
CA TYR A 104 20.53 1.57 3.73
C TYR A 104 19.39 0.67 4.23
N VAL A 105 19.60 -0.10 5.31
CA VAL A 105 18.56 -0.98 5.84
C VAL A 105 17.38 -0.18 6.40
N ASN A 106 17.62 0.98 7.02
CA ASN A 106 16.56 1.91 7.41
C ASN A 106 15.74 2.40 6.21
N HIS A 107 16.39 2.69 5.07
CA HIS A 107 15.67 3.07 3.85
C HIS A 107 14.75 1.95 3.34
N LEU A 108 15.21 0.69 3.40
CA LEU A 108 14.39 -0.47 3.04
C LEU A 108 13.23 -0.68 4.02
N GLU A 109 13.44 -0.41 5.30
CA GLU A 109 12.39 -0.43 6.32
C GLU A 109 11.33 0.65 6.07
N ASP A 110 11.73 1.89 5.77
CA ASP A 110 10.81 2.99 5.45
C ASP A 110 9.92 2.65 4.24
N LEU A 111 10.52 2.02 3.21
CA LEU A 111 9.79 1.50 2.06
C LEU A 111 8.75 0.46 2.49
N ALA A 112 9.16 -0.49 3.33
CA ALA A 112 8.29 -1.56 3.80
C ALA A 112 7.13 -1.05 4.67
N VAL A 113 7.37 -0.03 5.50
CA VAL A 113 6.33 0.70 6.23
C VAL A 113 5.31 1.29 5.26
N GLY A 114 5.76 1.92 4.17
CA GLY A 114 4.86 2.46 3.15
C GLY A 114 3.99 1.40 2.46
N VAL A 115 4.51 0.19 2.26
CA VAL A 115 3.72 -0.96 1.76
C VAL A 115 2.71 -1.42 2.82
N LYS A 116 3.13 -1.58 4.09
CA LYS A 116 2.26 -1.99 5.20
C LYS A 116 1.12 -1.00 5.42
N ALA A 117 1.39 0.30 5.32
CA ALA A 117 0.41 1.38 5.45
C ALA A 117 -0.55 1.48 4.24
N GLY A 118 -0.32 0.70 3.17
CA GLY A 118 -1.13 0.74 1.96
C GLY A 118 -0.93 2.02 1.13
N VAL A 119 0.16 2.76 1.36
CA VAL A 119 0.56 3.88 0.51
C VAL A 119 1.11 3.33 -0.81
N TYR A 120 1.93 2.29 -0.73
CA TYR A 120 2.47 1.60 -1.89
C TYR A 120 1.63 0.37 -2.27
N ASP A 121 1.67 0.05 -3.55
CA ASP A 121 1.01 -1.11 -4.15
C ASP A 121 1.99 -2.28 -4.21
N LEU A 122 1.72 -3.33 -3.44
CA LEU A 122 2.61 -4.49 -3.30
C LEU A 122 2.93 -5.16 -4.65
N GLU A 123 1.93 -5.27 -5.53
CA GLU A 123 2.12 -5.91 -6.84
C GLU A 123 3.07 -5.08 -7.71
N THR A 124 2.90 -3.76 -7.71
CA THR A 124 3.81 -2.84 -8.41
C THR A 124 5.22 -2.89 -7.81
N VAL A 125 5.36 -2.98 -6.49
CA VAL A 125 6.67 -3.19 -5.83
C VAL A 125 7.32 -4.50 -6.31
N TYR A 126 6.57 -5.60 -6.33
CA TYR A 126 7.06 -6.90 -6.77
C TYR A 126 7.60 -6.85 -8.21
N MET A 127 6.83 -6.25 -9.13
CA MET A 127 7.24 -6.14 -10.54
C MET A 127 8.49 -5.30 -10.76
N LEU A 128 8.67 -4.22 -9.99
CA LEU A 128 9.78 -3.28 -10.18
C LEU A 128 11.07 -3.72 -9.46
N SER A 129 10.94 -4.20 -8.22
CA SER A 129 12.09 -4.43 -7.33
C SER A 129 12.03 -5.72 -6.51
N GLY A 130 11.01 -6.57 -6.72
CA GLY A 130 10.76 -7.75 -5.88
C GLY A 130 11.97 -8.66 -5.70
N GLY A 131 12.60 -9.08 -6.80
CA GLY A 131 13.79 -9.95 -6.73
C GLY A 131 15.00 -9.30 -6.05
N ARG A 132 15.14 -7.97 -6.12
CA ARG A 132 16.22 -7.24 -5.43
C ARG A 132 15.94 -7.15 -3.93
N LEU A 133 14.73 -6.78 -3.55
CA LEU A 133 14.32 -6.70 -2.14
C LEU A 133 14.42 -8.06 -1.44
N ILE A 134 14.05 -9.14 -2.13
CA ILE A 134 14.24 -10.51 -1.64
C ILE A 134 15.73 -10.81 -1.39
N ALA A 135 16.59 -10.51 -2.36
CA ALA A 135 18.03 -10.74 -2.22
C ALA A 135 18.64 -9.89 -1.08
N ALA A 136 18.24 -8.63 -0.96
CA ALA A 136 18.66 -7.76 0.14
C ALA A 136 18.21 -8.30 1.50
N GLY A 137 16.95 -8.73 1.64
CA GLY A 137 16.45 -9.33 2.87
C GLY A 137 17.25 -10.55 3.32
N GLU A 138 17.66 -11.39 2.37
CA GLU A 138 18.51 -12.54 2.65
C GLU A 138 19.95 -12.15 2.98
N GLY A 139 20.50 -11.14 2.30
CA GLY A 139 21.86 -10.63 2.53
C GLY A 139 22.02 -9.97 3.90
N PHE A 140 21.02 -9.21 4.34
CA PHE A 140 21.06 -8.49 5.62
C PHE A 140 20.51 -9.29 6.82
N ALA A 141 19.98 -10.51 6.62
CA ALA A 141 19.39 -11.31 7.70
C ALA A 141 20.33 -11.49 8.91
N GLY A 142 21.62 -11.76 8.67
CA GLY A 142 22.62 -11.90 9.75
C GLY A 142 22.87 -10.59 10.50
N TYR A 143 22.91 -9.46 9.78
CA TYR A 143 23.02 -8.13 10.38
C TYR A 143 21.80 -7.79 11.24
N VAL A 144 20.58 -8.03 10.73
CA VAL A 144 19.32 -7.78 11.46
C VAL A 144 19.29 -8.60 12.75
N ALA A 145 19.60 -9.90 12.68
CA ALA A 145 19.62 -10.78 13.85
C ALA A 145 20.61 -10.29 14.92
N ARG A 146 21.80 -9.84 14.51
CA ARG A 146 22.81 -9.31 15.43
C ARG A 146 22.37 -8.01 16.09
N ILE A 147 21.83 -7.06 15.31
CA ILE A 147 21.34 -5.78 15.86
C ILE A 147 20.18 -5.96 16.83
N ARG A 148 19.25 -6.88 16.56
CA ARG A 148 18.16 -7.21 17.49
C ARG A 148 18.70 -7.70 18.83
N SER A 149 19.74 -8.54 18.79
CA SER A 149 20.42 -9.03 20.00
C SER A 149 21.11 -7.90 20.78
N GLU A 150 21.86 -7.04 20.08
CA GLU A 150 22.57 -5.91 20.69
C GLU A 150 21.62 -4.88 21.31
N LEU A 151 20.53 -4.53 20.61
CA LEU A 151 19.53 -3.56 21.06
C LEU A 151 18.46 -4.15 21.99
N LYS A 152 18.43 -5.48 22.15
CA LYS A 152 17.38 -6.22 22.88
C LYS A 152 15.97 -5.86 22.41
N SER A 153 15.82 -5.64 21.10
CA SER A 153 14.55 -5.26 20.49
C SER A 153 14.26 -6.20 19.32
N PRO A 154 13.28 -7.11 19.45
CA PRO A 154 12.96 -8.09 18.41
C PRO A 154 12.30 -7.45 17.18
N ASP A 155 11.69 -6.28 17.32
CA ASP A 155 10.86 -5.66 16.28
C ASP A 155 11.69 -4.82 15.28
N VAL A 156 13.00 -4.70 15.49
CA VAL A 156 13.88 -3.92 14.63
C VAL A 156 13.89 -4.53 13.23
N TYR A 157 13.50 -3.76 12.21
CA TYR A 157 13.40 -4.19 10.81
C TYR A 157 12.31 -5.24 10.53
N GLU A 158 11.30 -5.36 11.39
CA GLU A 158 10.18 -6.30 11.20
C GLU A 158 9.43 -6.01 9.90
N TYR A 159 9.18 -4.73 9.55
CA TYR A 159 8.37 -4.41 8.37
C TYR A 159 9.06 -4.87 7.08
N PHE A 160 10.38 -4.71 6.99
CA PHE A 160 11.16 -5.17 5.86
C PHE A 160 11.15 -6.69 5.73
N GLU A 161 11.31 -7.44 6.83
CA GLU A 161 11.18 -8.90 6.80
C GLU A 161 9.78 -9.35 6.38
N ASP A 162 8.73 -8.69 6.88
CA ASP A 162 7.33 -8.88 6.50
C ASP A 162 7.12 -8.67 4.99
N LEU A 163 7.73 -7.62 4.44
CA LEU A 163 7.68 -7.32 3.02
C LEU A 163 8.38 -8.42 2.21
N VAL A 164 9.59 -8.81 2.59
CA VAL A 164 10.36 -9.86 1.92
C VAL A 164 9.58 -11.18 1.91
N ALA A 165 8.96 -11.55 3.02
CA ALA A 165 8.13 -12.75 3.11
C ALA A 165 6.95 -12.71 2.14
N LYS A 166 6.25 -11.58 2.02
CA LYS A 166 5.15 -11.40 1.06
C LYS A 166 5.63 -11.48 -0.39
N LEU A 167 6.79 -10.91 -0.69
CA LEU A 167 7.37 -10.95 -2.03
C LEU A 167 7.78 -12.37 -2.43
N LYS A 168 8.33 -13.15 -1.49
CA LYS A 168 8.64 -14.58 -1.70
C LYS A 168 7.38 -15.39 -1.97
N ALA A 169 6.36 -15.25 -1.12
CA ALA A 169 5.08 -15.95 -1.33
C ALA A 169 4.45 -15.61 -2.70
N ARG A 170 4.60 -14.37 -3.16
CA ARG A 170 4.17 -13.96 -4.50
C ARG A 170 4.98 -14.62 -5.60
N GLN A 171 6.31 -14.68 -5.46
CA GLN A 171 7.20 -15.36 -6.40
C GLN A 171 6.86 -16.85 -6.55
N ASP A 172 6.62 -17.52 -5.42
CA ASP A 172 6.25 -18.94 -5.38
C ASP A 172 4.92 -19.15 -6.12
N SER A 173 3.91 -18.30 -5.87
CA SER A 173 2.60 -18.37 -6.54
C SER A 173 2.62 -18.18 -8.06
N LEU A 174 3.71 -17.65 -8.61
CA LEU A 174 3.90 -17.46 -10.06
C LEU A 174 4.73 -18.59 -10.69
N SER A 175 5.37 -19.42 -9.87
CA SER A 175 6.21 -20.54 -10.32
C SER A 175 5.43 -21.87 -10.41
N ASP A 176 4.23 -21.92 -9.81
CA ASP A 176 3.24 -23.00 -9.89
C ASP A 176 2.32 -22.85 -11.12
#